data_AF-A0AAV8CX01-F1
#
_entry.id   AF-A0AAV8CX01-F1
#
_cell.length_a   1.000
_cell.length_b   1.000
_cell.length_c   1.000
_cell.angle_alpha   90.00
_cell.angle_beta   90.00
_cell.angle_gamma   90.00
#
_symmetry.space_group_name_H-M   'P 1'
#
loop_
_entity.id
_entity.type
_entity.pdbx_description
1 polymer ?
#
loop_
_entity_poly.entity_id
_entity_poly.type
_entity_poly.pdbx_seq_one_letter_code
_entity_poly.pdbx_strand_id
1 'polypeptide(L)'
;MNETIDRLSSLPDDILIHILSFLRTREAVQTCILSKRWRNTWASVPVLNFHVSDYNENESWKFDQFVNGVLENRGPALLDTIISSRYVGDRYIDPPPIGWLHRATLLMPRVISVDIPDCYG
;
A
#
# COMPACT_ATOMS: atom_id res chain seq x y z
N MET A 1 34.13 15.52 13.85
CA MET A 1 32.86 15.68 13.11
C MET A 1 32.23 14.31 13.10
N ASN A 2 31.17 14.11 13.88
CA ASN A 2 30.46 12.83 13.90
C ASN A 2 29.40 12.91 12.81
N GLU A 3 29.76 12.58 11.57
CA GLU A 3 28.76 12.29 10.56
C GLU A 3 27.94 11.13 11.11
N THR A 4 26.67 11.41 11.43
CA THR A 4 25.72 10.36 11.75
C THR A 4 25.64 9.46 10.52
N ILE A 5 26.34 8.32 10.55
CA ILE A 5 26.32 7.34 9.47
C ILE A 5 24.86 7.06 9.17
N ASP A 6 24.43 7.37 7.95
CA ASP A 6 23.09 7.05 7.49
C ASP A 6 23.01 5.54 7.26
N ARG A 7 22.81 4.82 8.36
CA ARG A 7 22.74 3.36 8.38
C ARG A 7 21.59 2.86 7.52
N LEU A 8 20.56 3.68 7.33
CA LEU A 8 19.38 3.33 6.57
C LEU A 8 19.68 3.33 5.06
N SER A 9 20.46 4.29 4.57
CA SER A 9 20.93 4.26 3.16
C SER A 9 21.98 3.18 2.88
N SER A 10 22.66 2.67 3.91
CA SER A 10 23.65 1.59 3.77
C SER A 10 23.06 0.18 3.62
N LEU A 11 21.78 -0.01 3.94
CA LEU A 11 21.13 -1.33 3.84
C LEU A 11 20.95 -1.78 2.38
N PRO A 12 21.01 -3.08 2.05
CA PRO A 12 20.65 -3.61 0.72
C PRO A 12 19.16 -3.42 0.39
N ASP A 13 18.81 -3.40 -0.90
CA ASP A 13 17.43 -3.15 -1.36
C ASP A 13 16.46 -4.19 -0.81
N ASP A 14 16.84 -5.47 -0.78
CA ASP A 14 16.00 -6.54 -0.25
C ASP A 14 15.61 -6.32 1.22
N ILE A 15 16.51 -5.75 2.01
CA ILE A 15 16.23 -5.42 3.42
C ILE A 15 15.29 -4.22 3.50
N LEU A 16 15.47 -3.22 2.63
CA LEU A 16 14.55 -2.09 2.55
C LEU A 16 13.14 -2.54 2.13
N ILE A 17 13.03 -3.39 1.11
CA ILE A 17 11.78 -4.00 0.67
C ILE A 17 11.11 -4.75 1.84
N HIS A 18 11.90 -5.54 2.58
CA HIS A 18 11.42 -6.28 3.72
C HIS A 18 10.88 -5.35 4.82
N ILE A 19 11.62 -4.31 5.19
CA ILE A 19 11.16 -3.30 6.16
C ILE A 19 9.86 -2.63 5.69
N LEU A 20 9.82 -2.19 4.43
CA LEU A 20 8.65 -1.54 3.84
C LEU A 20 7.43 -2.48 3.77
N SER A 21 7.62 -3.80 3.70
CA SER A 21 6.54 -4.78 3.68
C SER A 21 5.74 -4.86 4.98
N PHE A 22 6.28 -4.33 6.08
CA PHE A 22 5.58 -4.22 7.36
C PHE A 22 4.77 -2.93 7.50
N LEU A 23 4.95 -1.97 6.59
CA LEU A 23 4.26 -0.68 6.62
C LEU A 23 2.95 -0.75 5.83
N ARG A 24 2.02 0.15 6.14
CA ARG A 24 0.90 0.41 5.23
C ARG A 24 1.46 1.02 3.96
N THR A 25 0.82 0.75 2.83
CA THR A 25 1.33 1.19 1.52
C THR A 25 1.47 2.70 1.43
N ARG A 26 0.58 3.46 2.08
CA ARG A 26 0.69 4.92 2.16
C ARG A 26 1.96 5.36 2.88
N GLU A 27 2.30 4.73 4.00
CA GLU A 27 3.51 5.01 4.77
C GLU A 27 4.76 4.60 3.97
N ALA A 28 4.73 3.42 3.34
CA ALA A 28 5.81 2.97 2.46
C ALA A 28 6.07 3.94 1.32
N VAL A 29 5.02 4.43 0.63
CA VAL A 29 5.15 5.45 -0.42
C VAL A 29 5.67 6.78 0.15
N GLN A 30 5.29 7.18 1.37
CA GLN A 30 5.82 8.41 1.98
C GLN A 30 7.33 8.35 2.22
N THR A 31 7.90 7.17 2.49
CA THR A 31 9.35 7.01 2.65
C THR A 31 10.16 7.33 1.38
N CYS A 32 9.50 7.46 0.21
CA CYS A 32 10.13 7.88 -1.04
C CYS A 32 10.89 9.22 -0.94
N ILE A 33 10.52 10.07 0.03
CA ILE A 33 11.18 11.38 0.23
C ILE A 33 12.58 11.23 0.85
N LEU A 34 12.91 10.09 1.46
CA LEU A 34 14.19 9.88 2.14
C LEU A 34 15.37 9.83 1.16
N SER A 35 15.18 9.21 -0.01
CA SER A 35 16.14 9.30 -1.12
C SER A 35 15.55 8.73 -2.42
N LYS A 36 16.22 9.00 -3.55
CA LYS A 36 15.87 8.43 -4.86
C LYS A 36 15.80 6.90 -4.86
N ARG A 37 16.59 6.25 -4.01
CA ARG A 37 16.63 4.79 -3.89
C ARG A 37 15.31 4.26 -3.33
N TRP A 38 14.87 4.80 -2.21
CA TRP A 38 13.61 4.45 -1.55
C TRP A 38 12.39 4.69 -2.44
N ARG A 39 12.46 5.73 -3.29
CA ARG A 39 11.44 6.01 -4.31
C ARG A 39 11.21 4.86 -5.29
N ASN A 40 12.23 4.06 -5.58
CA ASN A 40 12.12 2.93 -6.50
C ASN A 40 11.86 1.61 -5.77
N THR A 41 12.15 1.53 -4.47
CA THR A 41 12.06 0.30 -3.68
C THR A 41 10.63 -0.06 -3.29
N TRP A 42 9.77 0.91 -2.95
CA TRP A 42 8.39 0.62 -2.50
C TRP A 42 7.57 -0.15 -3.55
N ALA A 43 7.85 0.08 -4.83
CA ALA A 43 7.21 -0.57 -5.97
C ALA A 43 7.49 -2.10 -6.00
N SER A 44 8.58 -2.54 -5.38
CA SER A 44 8.95 -3.96 -5.30
C SER A 44 8.42 -4.67 -4.05
N VAL A 45 7.66 -3.98 -3.20
CA VAL A 45 7.16 -4.55 -1.94
C VAL A 45 6.07 -5.60 -2.21
N PRO A 46 6.22 -6.85 -1.72
CA PRO A 46 5.32 -7.96 -2.05
C PRO A 46 3.94 -7.85 -1.40
N VAL A 47 3.76 -6.95 -0.44
CA VAL A 47 2.50 -6.75 0.28
C VAL A 47 2.02 -5.32 0.05
N LEU A 48 0.80 -5.17 -0.46
CA LEU A 48 0.09 -3.90 -0.50
C LEU A 48 -0.98 -3.90 0.59
N ASN A 49 -0.88 -2.97 1.52
CA ASN A 49 -1.80 -2.85 2.64
C ASN A 49 -2.41 -1.44 2.67
N PHE A 50 -3.68 -1.35 2.26
CA PHE A 50 -4.43 -0.11 2.10
C PHE A 50 -5.49 0.00 3.20
N HIS A 51 -5.57 1.17 3.84
CA HIS A 51 -6.60 1.46 4.85
C HIS A 51 -7.31 2.77 4.52
N VAL A 52 -8.64 2.74 4.40
CA VAL A 52 -9.44 3.97 4.20
C VAL A 52 -9.29 4.94 5.37
N SER A 53 -9.02 4.43 6.58
CA SER A 53 -8.76 5.21 7.79
C SER A 53 -7.51 6.11 7.72
N ASP A 54 -6.69 5.98 6.67
CA ASP A 54 -5.60 6.93 6.36
C ASP A 54 -6.10 8.26 5.81
N TYR A 55 -7.39 8.34 5.50
CA TYR A 55 -8.06 9.47 4.89
C TYR A 55 -9.25 9.89 5.75
N ASN A 56 -9.71 11.13 5.56
CA ASN A 56 -10.95 11.58 6.18
C ASN A 56 -12.13 10.78 5.60
N GLU A 57 -13.16 10.50 6.40
CA GLU A 57 -14.33 9.72 5.96
C GLU A 57 -15.03 10.32 4.73
N ASN A 58 -15.09 11.65 4.66
CA ASN A 58 -15.66 12.39 3.53
C ASN A 58 -14.76 12.41 2.28
N GLU A 59 -13.60 11.76 2.34
CA GLU A 59 -12.58 11.74 1.29
C GLU A 59 -12.22 10.31 0.86
N SER A 60 -13.14 9.34 0.98
CA SER A 60 -12.93 7.96 0.51
C SER A 60 -12.50 7.90 -0.97
N TRP A 61 -12.98 8.83 -1.80
CA TRP A 61 -12.55 8.94 -3.19
C TRP A 61 -11.04 9.21 -3.35
N LYS A 62 -10.39 9.90 -2.40
CA LYS A 62 -8.92 10.11 -2.42
C LYS A 62 -8.18 8.82 -2.10
N PHE A 63 -8.76 8.00 -1.23
CA PHE A 63 -8.24 6.66 -0.97
C PHE A 63 -8.29 5.83 -2.25
N ASP A 64 -9.44 5.76 -2.94
CA ASP A 64 -9.53 5.01 -4.20
C ASP A 64 -8.59 5.55 -5.28
N GLN A 65 -8.44 6.87 -5.38
CA GLN A 65 -7.49 7.50 -6.30
C GLN A 65 -6.04 7.07 -5.99
N PHE A 66 -5.66 7.06 -4.70
CA PHE A 66 -4.35 6.61 -4.27
C PHE A 66 -4.12 5.14 -4.59
N VAL A 67 -5.08 4.28 -4.25
CA VAL A 67 -4.97 2.84 -4.48
C VAL A 67 -4.82 2.56 -5.98
N ASN A 68 -5.64 3.19 -6.83
CA ASN A 68 -5.52 3.04 -8.28
C ASN A 68 -4.15 3.50 -8.79
N GLY A 69 -3.66 4.65 -8.31
CA GLY A 69 -2.33 5.15 -8.66
C GLY A 69 -1.21 4.17 -8.27
N VAL A 70 -1.32 3.51 -7.11
CA VAL A 70 -0.36 2.49 -6.71
C VAL A 70 -0.44 1.26 -7.63
N LEU A 71 -1.63 0.72 -7.89
CA LEU A 71 -1.79 -0.47 -8.73
C LEU A 71 -1.27 -0.23 -10.17
N GLU A 72 -1.39 1.00 -10.68
CA GLU A 72 -0.86 1.37 -12.00
C GLU A 72 0.67 1.51 -12.03
N ASN A 73 1.29 1.96 -10.93
CA ASN A 73 2.70 2.38 -10.93
C ASN A 73 3.65 1.43 -10.17
N ARG A 74 3.14 0.34 -9.57
CA ARG A 74 3.95 -0.62 -8.81
C ARG A 74 5.00 -1.38 -9.65
N GLY A 75 4.83 -1.46 -10.97
CA GLY A 75 5.76 -2.21 -11.81
C GLY A 75 5.63 -3.74 -11.66
N PRO A 76 6.52 -4.52 -12.31
CA PRO A 76 6.31 -5.95 -12.58
C PRO A 76 6.76 -6.89 -11.45
N ALA A 77 7.24 -6.36 -10.32
CA ALA A 77 7.71 -7.19 -9.21
C ALA A 77 6.60 -8.10 -8.67
N LEU A 78 6.96 -9.31 -8.24
CA LEU A 78 5.99 -10.28 -7.71
C LEU A 78 5.16 -9.66 -6.58
N LEU A 79 3.85 -9.88 -6.65
CA LEU A 79 2.89 -9.45 -5.64
C LEU A 79 2.40 -10.68 -4.89
N ASP A 80 2.56 -10.68 -3.58
CA ASP A 80 2.05 -11.75 -2.74
C ASP A 80 0.62 -11.45 -2.32
N THR A 81 0.42 -10.31 -1.65
CA THR A 81 -0.85 -10.02 -0.99
C THR A 81 -1.29 -8.58 -1.24
N ILE A 82 -2.58 -8.40 -1.54
CA ILE A 82 -3.27 -7.10 -1.49
C ILE A 82 -4.29 -7.15 -0.35
N ILE A 83 -4.24 -6.17 0.55
CA ILE A 83 -5.19 -5.97 1.63
C ILE A 83 -5.82 -4.60 1.43
N SER A 84 -7.15 -4.54 1.44
CA SER A 84 -7.89 -3.28 1.38
C SER A 84 -8.89 -3.23 2.52
N SER A 85 -8.53 -2.52 3.59
CA SER A 85 -9.45 -2.25 4.69
C SER A 85 -10.32 -1.02 4.42
N ARG A 86 -11.64 -1.21 4.52
CA ARG A 86 -12.70 -0.23 4.24
C ARG A 86 -13.42 0.24 5.51
N TYR A 87 -12.89 -0.07 6.69
CA TYR A 87 -13.46 0.35 7.96
C TYR A 87 -12.79 1.61 8.51
N VAL A 88 -13.60 2.49 9.10
CA VAL A 88 -13.15 3.56 10.01
C VAL A 88 -13.81 3.33 11.36
N GLY A 89 -13.03 2.85 12.33
CA GLY A 89 -13.60 2.22 13.53
C GLY A 89 -14.44 1.00 13.12
N ASP A 90 -15.68 0.93 13.59
CA ASP A 90 -16.61 -0.17 13.25
C ASP A 90 -17.48 0.14 12.02
N ARG A 91 -17.29 1.31 11.39
CA ARG A 91 -18.10 1.71 10.23
C ARG A 91 -17.46 1.26 8.92
N TYR A 92 -18.20 0.46 8.16
CA TYR A 92 -17.87 0.20 6.77
C TYR A 92 -18.21 1.43 5.90
N ILE A 93 -17.25 1.92 5.11
CA ILE A 93 -17.41 3.15 4.33
C ILE A 93 -18.13 2.88 3.02
N ASP A 94 -17.50 2.12 2.13
CA ASP A 94 -18.00 1.79 0.80
C ASP A 94 -17.33 0.52 0.25
N PRO A 95 -17.97 -0.19 -0.70
CA PRO A 95 -17.29 -1.27 -1.41
C PRO A 95 -16.23 -0.76 -2.38
N PRO A 96 -15.17 -1.54 -2.63
CA PRO A 96 -14.20 -1.21 -3.66
C PRO A 96 -14.87 -0.99 -5.02
N PRO A 97 -14.48 0.06 -5.77
CA PRO A 97 -14.95 0.24 -7.14
C PRO A 97 -14.64 -0.98 -8.00
N ILE A 98 -15.52 -1.36 -8.92
CA ILE A 98 -15.34 -2.58 -9.73
C ILE A 98 -14.03 -2.58 -10.54
N GLY A 99 -13.61 -1.39 -10.98
CA GLY A 99 -12.35 -1.19 -11.71
C GLY A 99 -11.11 -1.47 -10.85
N TRP A 100 -11.21 -1.28 -9.54
CA TRP A 100 -10.13 -1.60 -8.60
C TRP A 100 -9.87 -3.10 -8.57
N LEU A 101 -10.92 -3.92 -8.42
CA LEU A 101 -10.79 -5.39 -8.39
C LEU A 101 -10.16 -5.91 -9.69
N HIS A 102 -10.62 -5.43 -10.85
CA HIS A 102 -10.06 -5.83 -12.12
C HIS A 102 -8.55 -5.54 -12.20
N ARG A 103 -8.13 -4.33 -11.85
CA ARG A 103 -6.70 -3.94 -11.86
C ARG A 103 -5.88 -4.73 -10.86
N ALA A 104 -6.40 -4.94 -9.65
CA ALA A 104 -5.77 -5.76 -8.64
C ALA A 104 -5.53 -7.20 -9.14
N THR A 105 -6.52 -7.78 -9.84
CA THR A 105 -6.35 -9.12 -10.43
C THR A 105 -5.34 -9.17 -11.56
N LEU A 106 -5.17 -8.09 -12.36
CA LEU A 106 -4.15 -8.04 -13.41
C LEU A 106 -2.72 -8.13 -12.87
N LEU A 107 -2.50 -7.74 -11.60
CA LEU A 107 -1.21 -7.90 -10.94
C LEU A 107 -0.95 -9.34 -10.45
N MET A 108 -1.93 -10.23 -10.61
CA MET A 108 -1.85 -11.65 -10.24
C MET A 108 -1.28 -11.89 -8.82
N PRO A 109 -1.82 -11.24 -7.78
CA PRO A 109 -1.42 -11.52 -6.41
C PRO A 109 -1.79 -12.95 -6.03
N ARG A 110 -1.05 -13.53 -5.08
CA ARG A 110 -1.43 -14.81 -4.47
C ARG A 110 -2.74 -14.69 -3.67
N VAL A 111 -2.95 -13.56 -2.99
CA VAL A 111 -4.12 -13.29 -2.15
C VAL A 111 -4.63 -11.87 -2.33
N ILE A 112 -5.96 -11.71 -2.43
CA ILE A 112 -6.64 -10.41 -2.31
C ILE A 112 -7.60 -10.50 -1.12
N SER A 113 -7.35 -9.71 -0.08
CA SER A 113 -8.20 -9.57 1.10
C SER A 113 -8.98 -8.26 1.00
N VAL A 114 -10.30 -8.36 0.98
CA VAL A 114 -11.22 -7.22 1.04
C VAL A 114 -12.20 -7.41 2.18
N ASP A 115 -12.49 -6.31 2.85
CA ASP A 115 -13.57 -6.28 3.83
C ASP A 115 -14.92 -6.46 3.13
N ILE A 116 -15.78 -7.29 3.72
CA ILE A 116 -17.18 -7.43 3.35
C ILE A 116 -17.96 -6.98 4.59
N PRO A 117 -18.86 -5.98 4.48
CA PRO A 117 -19.65 -5.58 5.62
C PRO A 117 -20.47 -6.77 6.07
N ASP A 118 -20.54 -7.02 7.37
CA ASP A 118 -21.50 -7.97 7.92
C ASP A 118 -22.89 -7.54 7.42
N CYS A 119 -23.44 -8.32 6.49
CA CYS A 119 -24.85 -8.18 6.18
C CYS A 119 -25.59 -8.52 7.48
N TYR A 120 -26.51 -7.64 7.87
CA TYR A 120 -27.43 -7.72 9.02
C TYR A 120 -27.07 -6.90 10.27
N GLY A 121 -27.86 -5.83 10.40
CA GLY A 121 -28.24 -5.13 11.62
C GLY A 121 -29.51 -4.35 11.32
#